data_AF-A0A812L687-F1
#
_entry.id   AF-A0A812L687-F1
#
_cell.length_a   1.000
_cell.length_b   1.000
_cell.length_c   1.000
_cell.angle_alpha   90.00
_cell.angle_beta   90.00
_cell.angle_gamma   90.00
#
_symmetry.space_group_name_H-M   'P 1'
#
loop_
_entity.id
_entity.type
_entity.pdbx_description
1 polymer ?
#
loop_
_entity_poly.entity_id
_entity_poly.type
_entity_poly.pdbx_seq_one_letter_code
_entity_poly.pdbx_strand_id
1 'polypeptide(L)'
;RVRNMSGEEILALPMEEVLENIVGDHPWPVLMLKRHLQHIVGYTRYRQRLVQEPDGVLLKDWDKLNGNMELQLILVPFIEATTETIDELRLACGANVPTAVECALQRPYDPNAIDERSSSALCTASLLGHSIVIALLLEARADVDMIGDHGASPLMWAAVHRHVAVTRQLLQARAGVDVESERGQGATALLVAAEKGHADIAEVLLE
;
A
#
# COMPACT_ATOMS: atom_id res chain seq x y z
N ARG A 1 -16.99 -17.46 -4.90
CA ARG A 1 -18.08 -16.63 -4.35
C ARG A 1 -17.54 -15.67 -3.28
N VAL A 2 -17.98 -14.42 -3.27
CA VAL A 2 -17.67 -13.42 -2.25
C VAL A 2 -18.88 -13.28 -1.36
N ARG A 3 -18.72 -13.38 -0.04
CA ARG A 3 -19.80 -13.20 0.92
C ARG A 3 -19.51 -12.05 1.88
N ASN A 4 -20.54 -11.35 2.34
CA ASN A 4 -20.40 -10.34 3.39
C ASN A 4 -20.33 -11.00 4.78
N MET A 5 -20.12 -10.19 5.83
CA MET A 5 -20.05 -10.68 7.22
C MET A 5 -21.36 -11.33 7.71
N SER A 6 -22.48 -11.09 7.04
CA SER A 6 -23.79 -11.70 7.33
C SER A 6 -24.01 -13.03 6.59
N GLY A 7 -23.05 -13.45 5.75
CA GLY A 7 -23.12 -14.68 4.95
C GLY A 7 -23.85 -14.53 3.62
N GLU A 8 -24.32 -13.33 3.28
CA GLU A 8 -24.97 -13.04 1.98
C GLU A 8 -23.92 -12.97 0.87
N GLU A 9 -24.23 -13.56 -0.28
CA GLU A 9 -23.36 -13.56 -1.45
C GLU A 9 -23.40 -12.19 -2.14
N ILE A 10 -22.26 -11.48 -2.14
CA ILE A 10 -22.10 -10.18 -2.80
C ILE A 10 -21.76 -10.35 -4.28
N LEU A 11 -20.95 -11.37 -4.59
CA LEU A 11 -20.45 -11.58 -5.94
C LEU A 11 -20.17 -13.07 -6.19
N ALA A 12 -20.64 -13.60 -7.31
CA ALA A 12 -20.16 -14.86 -7.84
C ALA A 12 -19.50 -14.60 -9.19
N LEU A 13 -18.27 -15.07 -9.33
CA LEU A 13 -17.54 -15.09 -10.59
C LEU A 13 -17.26 -16.55 -10.95
N PRO A 14 -17.54 -16.99 -12.18
CA PRO A 14 -17.11 -18.30 -12.64
C PRO A 14 -15.58 -18.35 -12.69
N MET A 15 -14.99 -19.44 -12.20
CA MET A 15 -13.54 -19.55 -12.09
C MET A 15 -12.85 -19.52 -13.45
N GLU A 16 -13.52 -19.96 -14.51
CA GLU A 16 -13.02 -19.88 -15.88
C GLU A 16 -12.77 -18.43 -16.28
N GLU A 17 -13.74 -17.53 -16.02
CA GLU A 17 -13.60 -16.10 -16.31
C GLU A 17 -12.50 -15.46 -15.46
N VAL A 18 -12.37 -15.88 -14.20
CA VAL A 18 -11.27 -15.42 -13.32
C VAL A 18 -9.92 -15.83 -13.89
N LEU A 19 -9.78 -17.07 -14.33
CA LEU A 19 -8.52 -17.58 -14.87
C LEU A 19 -8.15 -16.89 -16.18
N GLU A 20 -9.10 -16.71 -17.09
CA GLU A 20 -8.85 -16.11 -18.40
C GLU A 20 -8.63 -14.59 -18.34
N ASN A 21 -9.49 -13.87 -17.61
CA ASN A 21 -9.54 -12.40 -17.70
C ASN A 21 -8.81 -11.68 -16.57
N ILE A 22 -8.60 -12.32 -15.42
CA ILE A 22 -7.99 -11.69 -14.24
C ILE A 22 -6.57 -12.19 -14.02
N VAL A 23 -6.40 -13.51 -14.09
CA VAL A 23 -5.15 -14.18 -13.69
C VAL A 23 -4.20 -14.37 -14.88
N GLY A 24 -4.71 -14.90 -16.01
CA GLY A 24 -3.89 -15.30 -17.14
C GLY A 24 -2.77 -16.28 -16.75
N ASP A 25 -1.58 -16.09 -17.33
CA ASP A 25 -0.38 -16.87 -17.03
C ASP A 25 0.47 -16.29 -15.88
N HIS A 26 -0.12 -15.44 -15.02
CA HIS A 26 0.63 -14.74 -13.98
C HIS A 26 1.18 -15.72 -12.91
N PRO A 27 2.45 -15.56 -12.46
CA PRO A 27 3.08 -16.48 -11.50
C PRO A 27 2.43 -16.48 -10.11
N TRP A 28 1.68 -15.43 -9.78
CA TRP A 28 0.98 -15.27 -8.51
C TRP A 28 -0.52 -15.04 -8.77
N PRO A 29 -1.31 -16.10 -8.99
CA PRO A 29 -2.68 -15.97 -9.46
C PRO A 29 -3.63 -15.49 -8.35
N VAL A 30 -3.43 -15.98 -7.13
CA VAL A 30 -4.18 -15.51 -5.95
C VAL A 30 -3.93 -14.03 -5.69
N LEU A 31 -2.70 -13.57 -5.92
CA LEU A 31 -2.37 -12.14 -5.81
C LEU A 31 -3.16 -11.27 -6.79
N MET A 32 -3.23 -11.69 -8.05
CA MET A 32 -3.99 -10.99 -9.08
C MET A 32 -5.48 -10.96 -8.75
N LEU A 33 -6.01 -12.08 -8.28
CA LEU A 33 -7.39 -12.15 -7.83
C LEU A 33 -7.66 -11.19 -6.66
N LYS A 34 -6.79 -11.13 -5.63
CA LYS A 34 -6.94 -10.19 -4.51
C LYS A 34 -6.89 -8.73 -4.97
N ARG A 35 -5.98 -8.38 -5.89
CA ARG A 35 -5.90 -7.04 -6.47
C ARG A 35 -7.16 -6.67 -7.26
N HIS A 36 -7.71 -7.60 -8.04
CA HIS A 36 -8.96 -7.39 -8.75
C HIS A 36 -10.13 -7.21 -7.77
N LEU A 37 -10.24 -8.09 -6.78
CA LEU A 37 -11.27 -7.99 -5.74
C LEU A 37 -11.17 -6.70 -4.94
N GLN A 38 -9.97 -6.13 -4.75
CA GLN A 38 -9.80 -4.84 -4.08
C GLN A 38 -10.56 -3.70 -4.77
N HIS A 39 -10.64 -3.71 -6.10
CA HIS A 39 -11.42 -2.71 -6.85
C HIS A 39 -12.93 -2.91 -6.73
N ILE A 40 -13.37 -4.16 -6.52
CA ILE A 40 -14.79 -4.51 -6.40
C ILE A 40 -15.29 -4.26 -4.97
N VAL A 41 -14.60 -4.83 -3.97
CA VAL A 41 -15.06 -4.79 -2.57
C VAL A 41 -14.57 -3.54 -1.83
N GLY A 42 -13.58 -2.82 -2.37
CA GLY A 42 -13.02 -1.62 -1.76
C GLY A 42 -12.06 -1.87 -0.58
N TYR A 43 -11.80 -3.13 -0.22
CA TYR A 43 -10.81 -3.52 0.80
C TYR A 43 -9.47 -3.85 0.17
N THR A 44 -8.38 -3.43 0.82
CA THR A 44 -7.02 -3.72 0.36
C THR A 44 -6.76 -5.22 0.32
N ARG A 45 -5.88 -5.69 -0.58
CA ARG A 45 -5.49 -7.11 -0.67
C ARG A 45 -5.03 -7.69 0.67
N TYR A 46 -4.43 -6.86 1.52
CA TYR A 46 -3.95 -7.20 2.87
C TYR A 46 -5.07 -7.53 3.86
N ARG A 47 -6.26 -7.00 3.61
CA ARG A 47 -7.47 -7.25 4.40
C ARG A 47 -8.35 -8.35 3.82
N GLN A 48 -7.87 -9.04 2.80
CA GLN A 48 -8.57 -10.13 2.15
C GLN A 48 -7.96 -11.48 2.54
N ARG A 49 -8.82 -12.46 2.81
CA ARG A 49 -8.45 -13.87 3.03
C ARG A 49 -9.28 -14.71 2.07
N LEU A 50 -8.60 -15.36 1.12
CA LEU A 50 -9.25 -16.28 0.19
C LEU A 50 -9.11 -17.68 0.74
N VAL A 51 -10.25 -18.34 0.94
CA VAL A 51 -10.34 -19.66 1.52
C VAL A 51 -10.95 -20.60 0.50
N GLN A 52 -10.36 -21.77 0.32
CA GLN A 52 -10.91 -22.82 -0.54
C GLN A 52 -11.92 -23.67 0.25
N GLU A 53 -13.13 -23.79 -0.30
CA GLU A 53 -14.19 -24.66 0.22
C GLU A 53 -14.10 -26.07 -0.38
N PRO A 54 -14.55 -27.12 0.35
CA PRO A 54 -15.06 -27.11 1.72
C PRO A 54 -13.97 -27.23 2.80
N ASP A 55 -12.70 -27.41 2.39
CA ASP A 55 -11.61 -27.77 3.30
C ASP A 55 -11.16 -26.63 4.22
N GLY A 56 -11.58 -25.39 3.93
CA GLY A 56 -11.23 -24.21 4.72
C GLY A 56 -9.77 -23.78 4.56
N VAL A 57 -9.11 -24.17 3.47
CA VAL A 57 -7.68 -23.89 3.25
C VAL A 57 -7.47 -22.43 2.89
N LEU A 58 -6.70 -21.70 3.71
CA LEU A 58 -6.32 -20.32 3.42
C LEU A 58 -5.26 -20.27 2.31
N LEU A 59 -5.58 -19.56 1.23
CA LEU A 59 -4.70 -19.37 0.09
C LEU A 59 -3.73 -18.20 0.28
N LYS A 60 -2.45 -18.49 0.02
CA LYS A 60 -1.35 -17.54 -0.09
C LYS A 60 -1.25 -17.02 -1.52
N ASP A 61 -0.54 -15.90 -1.67
CA ASP A 61 -0.47 -15.15 -2.93
C ASP A 61 0.12 -15.96 -4.10
N TRP A 62 0.95 -16.97 -3.79
CA TRP A 62 1.60 -17.86 -4.74
C TRP A 62 0.90 -19.22 -4.94
N ASP A 63 -0.23 -19.47 -4.28
CA ASP A 63 -0.97 -20.71 -4.48
C ASP A 63 -1.67 -20.70 -5.84
N LYS A 64 -1.82 -21.88 -6.46
CA LYS A 64 -2.43 -22.03 -7.79
C LYS A 64 -3.95 -21.99 -7.70
N LEU A 65 -4.60 -21.45 -8.73
CA LEU A 65 -6.05 -21.49 -8.93
C LEU A 65 -6.41 -22.49 -10.04
N ASN A 66 -7.55 -23.15 -9.92
CA ASN A 66 -8.11 -24.00 -10.98
C ASN A 66 -9.64 -23.87 -11.06
N GLY A 67 -10.23 -24.26 -12.19
CA GLY A 67 -11.66 -24.09 -12.48
C GLY A 67 -12.61 -24.80 -11.50
N ASN A 68 -12.14 -25.86 -10.83
CA ASN A 68 -12.96 -26.65 -9.92
C ASN A 68 -12.95 -26.10 -8.48
N MET A 69 -12.19 -25.03 -8.20
CA MET A 69 -12.13 -24.44 -6.87
C MET A 69 -13.37 -23.62 -6.57
N GLU A 70 -14.00 -23.87 -5.42
CA GLU A 70 -14.94 -22.92 -4.82
C GLU A 70 -14.17 -22.09 -3.79
N LEU A 71 -14.10 -20.77 -4.03
CA LEU A 71 -13.39 -19.85 -3.16
C LEU A 71 -14.38 -18.99 -2.37
N GLN A 72 -14.11 -18.80 -1.09
CA GLN A 72 -14.76 -17.82 -0.22
C GLN A 72 -13.79 -16.67 0.07
N LEU A 73 -14.23 -15.44 -0.17
CA LEU A 73 -13.53 -14.25 0.31
C LEU A 73 -14.01 -13.88 1.71
N ILE A 74 -13.07 -13.75 2.65
CA ILE A 74 -13.29 -13.22 4.00
C ILE A 74 -12.59 -11.86 4.11
N LEU A 75 -13.33 -10.86 4.55
CA LEU A 75 -12.82 -9.50 4.76
C LEU A 75 -12.49 -9.30 6.23
N VAL A 76 -11.27 -8.85 6.51
CA VAL A 76 -10.75 -8.72 7.87
C VAL A 76 -10.80 -7.25 8.32
N PRO A 77 -11.45 -6.92 9.46
CA PRO A 77 -11.40 -5.58 10.04
C PRO A 77 -9.98 -5.24 10.47
N PHE A 78 -9.67 -3.95 10.62
CA PHE A 78 -8.42 -3.58 11.25
C PHE A 78 -8.44 -4.00 12.73
N ILE A 79 -7.33 -4.52 13.21
CA ILE A 79 -7.02 -4.72 14.62
C ILE A 79 -6.21 -3.53 15.14
N GLU A 80 -6.18 -3.37 16.45
CA GLU A 80 -5.36 -2.35 17.11
C GLU A 80 -3.86 -2.61 16.81
N ALA A 81 -3.18 -1.56 16.38
CA ALA A 81 -1.74 -1.60 16.16
C ALA A 81 -1.01 -1.45 17.50
N THR A 82 -0.02 -2.30 17.75
CA THR A 82 0.89 -2.14 18.89
C THR A 82 2.13 -1.37 18.45
N THR A 83 2.82 -0.75 19.41
CA THR A 83 4.15 -0.13 19.21
C THR A 83 5.10 -1.07 18.47
N GLU A 84 5.11 -2.36 18.82
CA GLU A 84 5.95 -3.36 18.16
C GLU A 84 5.59 -3.55 16.68
N THR A 85 4.30 -3.63 16.34
CA THR A 85 3.88 -3.77 14.93
C THR A 85 4.17 -2.53 14.10
N ILE A 86 4.03 -1.34 14.69
CA ILE A 86 4.35 -0.06 14.06
C ILE A 86 5.86 0.02 13.77
N ASP A 87 6.68 -0.30 14.77
CA ASP A 87 8.13 -0.32 14.63
C ASP A 87 8.60 -1.39 13.64
N GLU A 88 8.00 -2.59 13.65
CA GLU A 88 8.31 -3.65 12.68
C GLU A 88 8.12 -3.16 11.25
N LEU A 89 6.97 -2.55 10.94
CA LEU A 89 6.70 -2.02 9.61
C LEU A 89 7.67 -0.89 9.26
N ARG A 90 7.85 0.08 10.16
CA ARG A 90 8.70 1.24 9.93
C ARG A 90 10.17 0.85 9.73
N LEU A 91 10.69 -0.07 10.54
CA LEU A 91 12.06 -0.57 10.41
C LEU A 91 12.24 -1.34 9.10
N ALA A 92 11.28 -2.18 8.70
CA ALA A 92 11.31 -2.87 7.42
C ALA A 92 11.31 -1.88 6.24
N CYS A 93 10.51 -0.81 6.34
CA CYS A 93 10.48 0.27 5.35
C CYS A 93 11.81 1.02 5.29
N GLY A 94 12.38 1.35 6.46
CA GLY A 94 13.66 2.04 6.59
C GLY A 94 14.87 1.21 6.16
N ALA A 95 14.81 -0.11 6.29
CA ALA A 95 15.87 -1.03 5.86
C ALA A 95 15.75 -1.45 4.38
N ASN A 96 14.73 -0.98 3.66
CA ASN A 96 14.41 -1.40 2.29
C ASN A 96 14.29 -2.93 2.16
N VAL A 97 13.45 -3.55 3.00
CA VAL A 97 13.19 -5.01 2.96
C VAL A 97 11.75 -5.25 2.52
N PRO A 98 11.44 -5.27 1.21
CA PRO A 98 10.07 -5.41 0.70
C PRO A 98 9.34 -6.65 1.21
N THR A 99 10.04 -7.77 1.39
CA THR A 99 9.45 -9.01 1.91
C THR A 99 9.02 -8.89 3.37
N ALA A 100 9.75 -8.12 4.19
CA ALA A 100 9.38 -7.84 5.57
C ALA A 100 8.22 -6.84 5.63
N VAL A 101 8.20 -5.84 4.74
CA VAL A 101 7.05 -4.91 4.59
C VAL A 101 5.80 -5.68 4.19
N GLU A 102 5.89 -6.55 3.19
CA GLU A 102 4.80 -7.46 2.80
C GLU A 102 4.30 -8.29 3.99
N CYS A 103 5.21 -8.96 4.70
CA CYS A 103 4.87 -9.79 5.85
C CYS A 103 4.16 -8.98 6.95
N ALA A 104 4.64 -7.78 7.24
CA ALA A 104 4.07 -6.89 8.24
C ALA A 104 2.66 -6.46 7.82
N LEU A 105 2.45 -6.05 6.56
CA LEU A 105 1.16 -5.62 6.02
C LEU A 105 0.14 -6.76 5.90
N GLN A 106 0.55 -8.03 5.87
CA GLN A 106 -0.38 -9.15 5.95
C GLN A 106 -1.16 -9.17 7.27
N ARG A 107 -0.66 -8.54 8.34
CA ARG A 107 -1.44 -8.34 9.57
C ARG A 107 -2.43 -7.19 9.33
N PRO A 108 -3.69 -7.35 9.71
CA PRO A 108 -4.72 -6.37 9.38
C PRO A 108 -4.66 -5.19 10.38
N TYR A 109 -3.59 -4.42 10.43
CA TYR A 109 -3.56 -3.15 11.16
C TYR A 109 -3.48 -1.97 10.17
N ASP A 110 -3.81 -0.77 10.63
CA ASP A 110 -3.74 0.43 9.79
C ASP A 110 -2.27 0.75 9.44
N PRO A 111 -1.87 0.78 8.16
CA PRO A 111 -0.49 1.11 7.77
C PRO A 111 -0.06 2.54 8.16
N ASN A 112 -1.01 3.39 8.52
CA ASN A 112 -0.77 4.75 9.00
C ASN A 112 -0.67 4.84 10.52
N ALA A 113 -0.80 3.72 11.24
CA ALA A 113 -0.63 3.72 12.67
C ALA A 113 0.76 4.22 13.04
N ILE A 114 0.80 5.22 13.90
CA ILE A 114 2.01 5.81 14.47
C ILE A 114 1.88 5.82 15.99
N ASP A 115 3.03 5.73 16.66
CA ASP A 115 3.14 5.99 18.09
C ASP A 115 3.73 7.39 18.35
N GLU A 116 3.86 7.79 19.61
CA GLU A 116 4.37 9.12 20.00
C GLU A 116 5.81 9.42 19.54
N ARG A 117 6.53 8.44 19.01
CA ARG A 117 7.97 8.52 18.70
C ARG A 117 8.29 8.18 17.25
N SER A 118 7.29 7.88 16.41
CA SER A 118 7.52 7.33 15.07
C SER A 118 6.96 8.22 13.97
N SER A 119 7.81 8.44 12.97
CA SER A 119 7.39 8.94 11.67
C SER A 119 6.58 7.88 10.93
N SER A 120 5.64 8.33 10.10
CA SER A 120 4.90 7.46 9.16
C SER A 120 5.85 6.55 8.38
N ALA A 121 5.44 5.29 8.18
CA ALA A 121 6.19 4.33 7.36
C ALA A 121 6.41 4.86 5.92
N LEU A 122 5.41 5.57 5.36
CA LEU A 122 5.49 6.17 4.03
C LEU A 122 6.47 7.35 3.99
N CYS A 123 6.48 8.20 5.03
CA CYS A 123 7.48 9.26 5.17
C CYS A 123 8.89 8.68 5.27
N THR A 124 9.09 7.65 6.08
CA THR A 124 10.39 6.98 6.23
C THR A 124 10.90 6.40 4.91
N ALA A 125 10.04 5.70 4.17
CA ALA A 125 10.39 5.16 2.85
C ALA A 125 10.66 6.27 1.82
N SER A 126 9.93 7.39 1.90
CA SER A 126 10.09 8.52 0.97
C SER A 126 11.37 9.30 1.22
N LEU A 127 11.73 9.53 2.48
CA LEU A 127 13.01 10.10 2.90
C LEU A 127 14.19 9.33 2.31
N LEU A 128 14.12 8.00 2.35
CA LEU A 128 15.21 7.12 1.94
C LEU A 128 15.15 6.71 0.46
N GLY A 129 14.07 7.02 -0.26
CA GLY A 129 13.95 6.77 -1.70
C GLY A 129 13.57 5.34 -2.06
N HIS A 130 12.91 4.60 -1.16
CA HIS A 130 12.63 3.17 -1.33
C HIS A 130 11.37 2.91 -2.18
N SER A 131 11.47 3.09 -3.50
CA SER A 131 10.34 3.02 -4.44
C SER A 131 9.51 1.73 -4.40
N ILE A 132 10.14 0.57 -4.16
CA ILE A 132 9.41 -0.70 -4.02
C ILE A 132 8.56 -0.72 -2.74
N VAL A 133 9.12 -0.22 -1.64
CA VAL A 133 8.42 -0.09 -0.36
C VAL A 133 7.26 0.89 -0.48
N ILE A 134 7.44 2.01 -1.18
CA ILE A 134 6.37 2.98 -1.47
C ILE A 134 5.21 2.30 -2.20
N ALA A 135 5.48 1.52 -3.24
CA ALA A 135 4.44 0.79 -3.96
C ALA A 135 3.64 -0.16 -3.04
N LEU A 136 4.31 -0.89 -2.15
CA LEU A 136 3.64 -1.78 -1.18
C LEU A 136 2.77 -1.03 -0.19
N LEU A 137 3.26 0.07 0.38
CA LEU A 137 2.51 0.91 1.32
C LEU A 137 1.28 1.54 0.64
N LEU A 138 1.43 2.02 -0.60
CA LEU A 138 0.31 2.58 -1.37
C LEU A 138 -0.72 1.50 -1.75
N GLU A 139 -0.28 0.26 -2.06
CA GLU A 139 -1.19 -0.88 -2.24
C GLU A 139 -1.97 -1.21 -0.95
N ALA A 140 -1.36 -0.96 0.22
CA ALA A 140 -2.02 -1.04 1.52
C ALA A 140 -2.89 0.18 1.85
N ARG A 141 -2.99 1.17 0.95
CA ARG A 141 -3.68 2.45 1.17
C ARG A 141 -3.12 3.24 2.36
N ALA A 142 -1.80 3.25 2.51
CA ALA A 142 -1.15 4.27 3.31
C ALA A 142 -1.57 5.66 2.79
N ASP A 143 -1.82 6.58 3.72
CA ASP A 143 -2.18 7.95 3.42
C ASP A 143 -0.98 8.65 2.78
N VAL A 144 -1.16 9.02 1.51
CA VAL A 144 -0.13 9.56 0.64
C VAL A 144 0.38 10.93 1.10
N ASP A 145 -0.45 11.68 1.83
CA ASP A 145 -0.16 13.02 2.33
C ASP A 145 0.11 13.03 3.84
N MET A 146 0.18 11.85 4.47
CA MET A 146 0.39 11.74 5.91
C MET A 146 1.68 12.45 6.33
N ILE A 147 1.50 13.53 7.08
CA ILE A 147 2.60 14.34 7.56
C ILE A 147 3.35 13.56 8.64
N GLY A 148 4.65 13.36 8.40
CA GLY A 148 5.52 12.66 9.31
C GLY A 148 6.21 13.60 10.30
N ASP A 149 7.24 13.06 10.95
CA ASP A 149 8.09 13.85 11.83
C ASP A 149 8.65 15.08 11.12
N HIS A 150 8.82 16.15 11.89
CA HIS A 150 9.23 17.47 11.41
C HIS A 150 8.21 18.21 10.55
N GLY A 151 6.97 17.70 10.43
CA GLY A 151 5.89 18.41 9.76
C GLY A 151 6.06 18.44 8.24
N ALA A 152 6.69 17.42 7.65
CA ALA A 152 6.90 17.32 6.21
C ALA A 152 6.10 16.13 5.63
N SER A 153 5.55 16.31 4.43
CA SER A 153 4.83 15.25 3.71
C SER A 153 5.81 14.26 3.04
N PRO A 154 5.34 13.06 2.65
CA PRO A 154 6.14 12.10 1.90
C PRO A 154 6.73 12.71 0.61
N LEU A 155 5.93 13.54 -0.09
CA LEU A 155 6.34 14.20 -1.32
C LEU A 155 7.45 15.24 -1.08
N MET A 156 7.40 15.97 0.03
CA MET A 156 8.49 16.87 0.42
C MET A 156 9.77 16.10 0.69
N TRP A 157 9.70 14.99 1.43
CA TRP A 157 10.89 14.17 1.70
C TRP A 157 11.53 13.63 0.42
N ALA A 158 10.72 13.18 -0.53
CA ALA A 158 11.20 12.78 -1.85
C ALA A 158 11.87 13.95 -2.60
N ALA A 159 11.30 15.16 -2.51
CA ALA A 159 11.85 16.36 -3.13
C ALA A 159 13.16 16.84 -2.48
N VAL A 160 13.25 16.84 -1.14
CA VAL A 160 14.47 17.19 -0.38
C VAL A 160 15.66 16.35 -0.82
N HIS A 161 15.44 15.05 -1.08
CA HIS A 161 16.49 14.08 -1.39
C HIS A 161 16.61 13.72 -2.87
N ARG A 162 15.86 14.40 -3.75
CA ARG A 162 15.88 14.22 -5.20
C ARG A 162 15.48 12.80 -5.66
N HIS A 163 14.52 12.18 -4.96
CA HIS A 163 14.02 10.84 -5.30
C HIS A 163 12.93 10.91 -6.38
N VAL A 164 13.34 11.05 -7.64
CA VAL A 164 12.42 11.22 -8.79
C VAL A 164 11.43 10.07 -8.93
N ALA A 165 11.88 8.81 -8.76
CA ALA A 165 11.01 7.65 -8.86
C ALA A 165 9.90 7.64 -7.80
N VAL A 166 10.26 7.94 -6.54
CA VAL A 166 9.29 8.06 -5.44
C VAL A 166 8.33 9.21 -5.68
N THR A 167 8.84 10.36 -6.13
CA THR A 167 8.02 11.54 -6.46
C THR A 167 6.94 11.18 -7.48
N ARG A 168 7.31 10.51 -8.58
CA ARG A 168 6.34 10.05 -9.59
C ARG A 168 5.33 9.04 -9.01
N GLN A 169 5.76 8.10 -8.17
CA GLN A 169 4.84 7.15 -7.53
C GLN A 169 3.83 7.83 -6.60
N LEU A 170 4.27 8.79 -5.78
CA LEU A 170 3.40 9.55 -4.89
C LEU A 170 2.38 10.38 -5.69
N LEU A 171 2.80 11.05 -6.76
CA LEU A 171 1.90 11.80 -7.65
C LEU A 171 0.90 10.89 -8.37
N GLN A 172 1.32 9.71 -8.84
CA GLN A 172 0.42 8.70 -9.41
C GLN A 172 -0.63 8.23 -8.38
N ALA A 173 -0.26 8.20 -7.10
CA ALA A 173 -1.18 7.96 -6.00
C ALA A 173 -1.96 9.20 -5.53
N ARG A 174 -1.91 10.29 -6.30
CA ARG A 174 -2.62 11.56 -6.08
C ARG A 174 -2.19 12.31 -4.81
N ALA A 175 -0.90 12.27 -4.48
CA ALA A 175 -0.32 13.16 -3.48
C ALA A 175 -0.65 14.63 -3.77
N GLY A 176 -0.98 15.40 -2.73
CA GLY A 176 -1.19 16.83 -2.84
C GLY A 176 0.14 17.58 -3.03
N VAL A 177 0.31 18.24 -4.18
CA VAL A 177 1.51 19.04 -4.49
C VAL A 177 1.62 20.31 -3.64
N ASP A 178 0.47 20.84 -3.20
CA ASP A 178 0.34 22.06 -2.38
C ASP A 178 0.22 21.78 -0.88
N VAL A 179 0.47 20.53 -0.44
CA VAL A 179 0.55 20.24 0.99
C VAL A 179 1.68 21.08 1.58
N GLU A 180 1.37 21.81 2.65
CA GLU A 180 2.29 22.72 3.31
C GLU A 180 2.91 22.08 4.55
N SER A 181 4.16 22.45 4.85
CA SER A 181 4.83 21.96 6.04
C SER A 181 4.23 22.59 7.30
N GLU A 182 3.89 21.76 8.28
CA GLU A 182 3.36 22.21 9.58
C GLU A 182 4.40 22.97 10.43
N ARG A 183 5.69 22.82 10.15
CA ARG A 183 6.77 23.45 10.94
C ARG A 183 7.65 24.41 10.14
N GLY A 184 7.57 24.40 8.81
CA GLY A 184 8.52 25.05 7.90
C GLY A 184 7.96 26.23 7.12
N GLN A 185 7.27 27.18 7.75
CA GLN A 185 6.74 28.40 7.09
C GLN A 185 5.91 28.14 5.82
N GLY A 186 5.14 27.04 5.77
CA GLY A 186 4.33 26.72 4.59
C GLY A 186 5.12 26.19 3.40
N ALA A 187 6.34 25.67 3.59
CA ALA A 187 7.12 25.08 2.52
C ALA A 187 6.36 23.92 1.85
N THR A 188 6.30 23.94 0.51
CA THR A 188 5.74 22.87 -0.34
C THR A 188 6.86 22.04 -0.96
N ALA A 189 6.53 20.89 -1.56
CA ALA A 189 7.51 20.06 -2.26
C ALA A 189 8.22 20.84 -3.40
N LEU A 190 7.49 21.71 -4.11
CA LEU A 190 8.04 22.53 -5.18
C LEU A 190 9.01 23.60 -4.65
N LEU A 191 8.67 24.28 -3.55
CA LEU A 191 9.56 25.27 -2.92
C LEU A 191 10.88 24.62 -2.48
N VAL A 192 10.80 23.44 -1.86
CA VAL A 192 11.97 22.65 -1.47
C VAL A 192 12.81 22.26 -2.67
N ALA A 193 12.19 21.76 -3.75
CA ALA A 193 12.91 21.39 -4.96
C ALA A 193 13.63 22.59 -5.59
N ALA A 194 12.97 23.76 -5.63
CA ALA A 194 13.54 24.99 -6.15
C ALA A 194 14.71 25.50 -5.29
N GLU A 195 14.57 25.51 -3.96
CA GLU A 195 15.63 25.93 -3.03
C GLU A 195 16.88 25.05 -3.15
N LYS A 196 16.68 23.74 -3.35
CA LYS A 196 17.77 22.77 -3.50
C LYS A 196 18.34 22.70 -4.93
N GLY A 197 17.70 23.34 -5.91
CA GLY A 197 18.10 23.26 -7.31
C GLY A 197 17.79 21.92 -7.99
N HIS A 198 16.82 21.17 -7.48
CA HIS A 198 16.38 19.88 -8.03
C HIS A 198 15.39 20.10 -9.18
N ALA A 199 15.92 20.55 -10.31
CA ALA A 199 15.13 20.90 -11.50
C ALA A 199 14.29 19.74 -12.04
N ASP A 200 14.79 18.50 -11.96
CA ASP A 200 14.08 17.28 -12.36
C ASP A 200 12.87 16.99 -11.48
N ILE A 201 12.97 17.21 -10.17
CA ILE A 201 11.81 17.12 -9.27
C ILE A 201 10.81 18.23 -9.57
N ALA A 202 11.27 19.47 -9.76
CA ALA A 202 10.40 20.59 -10.07
C ALA A 202 9.64 20.38 -11.39
N GLU A 203 10.30 19.83 -12.41
CA GLU A 203 9.67 19.43 -13.67
C GLU A 203 8.55 18.40 -13.41
N VAL A 204 8.84 17.34 -12.66
CA VAL A 204 7.85 16.31 -12.30
C VAL A 204 6.65 16.86 -11.51
N LEU A 205 6.88 17.84 -10.63
CA LEU A 205 5.81 18.46 -9.83
C LEU A 205 4.94 19.44 -10.64
N LEU A 206 5.40 19.89 -11.81
CA LEU A 206 4.71 20.84 -12.68
C LEU A 206 4.07 20.19 -13.91
N GLU A 207 4.33 18.90 -14.16
CA GLU A 207 3.65 18.07 -15.17
C GLU A 207 2.16 17.87 -14.84
#